data_AF-A0A9D9CH48-F1
#
_entry.id   AF-A0A9D9CH48-F1
#
_cell.length_a   1.000
_cell.length_b   1.000
_cell.length_c   1.000
_cell.angle_alpha   90.00
_cell.angle_beta   90.00
_cell.angle_gamma   90.00
#
_symmetry.space_group_name_H-M   'P 1'
#
loop_
_entity.id
_entity.type
_entity.pdbx_description
1 polymer ?
#
loop_
_entity_poly.entity_id
_entity_poly.type
_entity_poly.pdbx_seq_one_letter_code
_entity_poly.pdbx_strand_id
1 'polypeptide(L)'
;MMKKYIILASCLAFMACGNGDAQAIKIDEQNHLNEAYNLSYELATAVKEATTYEEFQEASLNLKSYEEAFRTQIGGESYLIFLEECNAILNE
;
A
#
# COMPACT_ATOMS: atom_id res chain seq x y z
N MET A 1 9.15 45.00 -3.61
CA MET A 1 7.86 44.27 -3.56
C MET A 1 8.09 42.88 -4.13
N MET A 2 7.78 41.84 -3.35
CA MET A 2 8.10 40.43 -3.64
C MET A 2 7.27 39.87 -4.81
N LYS A 3 7.94 39.18 -5.74
CA LYS A 3 7.31 38.41 -6.82
C LYS A 3 6.75 37.11 -6.24
N LYS A 4 5.45 36.87 -6.44
CA LYS A 4 4.76 35.64 -6.03
C LYS A 4 5.05 34.56 -7.07
N TYR A 5 5.73 33.49 -6.67
CA TYR A 5 5.88 32.30 -7.49
C TYR A 5 4.73 31.35 -7.19
N ILE A 6 3.86 31.14 -8.18
CA ILE A 6 2.80 30.13 -8.15
C ILE A 6 3.48 28.80 -8.51
N ILE A 7 3.70 27.93 -7.53
CA ILE A 7 4.15 26.57 -7.76
C ILE A 7 2.92 25.79 -8.24
N LEU A 8 2.86 25.55 -9.54
CA LEU A 8 1.88 24.70 -10.18
C LEU A 8 2.21 23.24 -9.79
N ALA A 9 1.48 22.71 -8.81
CA ALA A 9 1.57 21.31 -8.43
C ALA A 9 1.08 20.45 -9.60
N SER A 10 2.00 19.78 -10.27
CA SER A 10 1.74 18.82 -11.32
C SER A 10 0.94 17.65 -10.74
N CYS A 11 -0.38 17.65 -10.96
CA CYS A 11 -1.22 16.49 -10.70
C CYS A 11 -0.72 15.32 -11.55
N LEU A 12 0.03 14.40 -10.94
CA LEU A 12 0.26 13.07 -11.48
C LEU A 12 -1.08 12.33 -11.41
N ALA A 13 -1.83 12.40 -12.52
CA ALA A 13 -2.95 11.52 -12.76
C ALA A 13 -2.42 10.09 -12.94
N PHE A 14 -2.40 9.33 -11.86
CA PHE A 14 -2.32 7.88 -11.96
C PHE A 14 -3.67 7.38 -12.48
N MET A 15 -3.75 7.20 -13.80
CA MET A 15 -4.74 6.34 -14.41
C MET A 15 -4.46 4.91 -13.95
N ALA A 16 -5.18 4.44 -12.93
CA ALA A 16 -5.36 3.02 -12.69
C ALA A 16 -6.68 2.62 -13.35
N CYS A 17 -6.59 1.95 -14.50
CA CYS A 17 -7.69 1.18 -15.05
C CYS A 17 -7.99 0.02 -14.09
N GLY A 18 -9.14 0.07 -13.42
CA GLY A 18 -9.65 -1.03 -12.62
C GLY A 18 -11.06 -0.70 -12.15
N ASN A 19 -12.06 -1.29 -12.79
CA ASN A 19 -13.44 -1.28 -12.31
C ASN A 19 -13.48 -1.91 -10.93
N GLY A 20 -13.74 -1.09 -9.93
CA GLY A 20 -13.95 -1.46 -8.55
C GLY A 20 -13.98 -0.16 -7.78
N ASP A 21 -14.91 -0.03 -6.84
CA ASP A 21 -15.00 1.09 -5.92
C ASP A 21 -13.73 1.09 -5.04
N ALA A 22 -12.60 1.49 -5.62
CA ALA A 22 -11.32 1.60 -4.95
C ALA A 22 -11.43 2.83 -4.05
N GLN A 23 -12.06 2.65 -2.90
CA GLN A 23 -11.86 3.56 -1.79
C GLN A 23 -10.35 3.76 -1.68
N ALA A 24 -9.91 5.00 -1.84
CA ALA A 24 -8.50 5.31 -1.79
C ALA A 24 -7.97 4.80 -0.45
N ILE A 25 -7.12 3.76 -0.50
CA ILE A 25 -6.48 3.21 0.69
C ILE A 25 -5.78 4.37 1.39
N LYS A 26 -6.05 4.54 2.67
CA LYS A 26 -5.44 5.59 3.48
C LYS A 26 -4.80 4.95 4.70
N ILE A 27 -3.49 5.12 4.80
CA ILE A 27 -2.72 4.65 5.95
C ILE A 27 -2.80 5.72 7.05
N ASP A 28 -2.99 5.32 8.30
CA ASP A 28 -2.98 6.25 9.42
C ASP A 28 -1.55 6.75 9.68
N GLU A 29 -1.25 7.98 9.26
CA GLU A 29 0.03 8.63 9.48
C GLU A 29 0.42 8.75 10.97
N GLN A 30 -0.51 8.70 11.93
CA GLN A 30 -0.16 8.76 13.35
C GLN A 30 0.19 7.38 13.93
N ASN A 31 -0.24 6.31 13.26
CA ASN A 31 -0.12 4.93 13.73
C ASN A 31 0.57 4.01 12.70
N HIS A 32 1.26 4.60 11.71
CA HIS A 32 1.75 3.90 10.52
C HIS A 32 2.71 2.73 10.82
N LEU A 33 3.46 2.78 11.93
CA LEU A 33 4.33 1.67 12.34
C LEU A 33 3.51 0.44 12.75
N ASN A 34 2.46 0.63 13.55
CA ASN A 34 1.59 -0.47 13.95
C ASN A 34 0.76 -0.97 12.77
N GLU A 35 0.31 -0.06 11.89
CA GLU A 35 -0.35 -0.47 10.66
C GLU A 35 0.56 -1.29 9.76
N ALA A 36 1.86 -0.95 9.65
CA ALA A 36 2.80 -1.73 8.85
C ALA A 36 2.89 -3.19 9.31
N TYR A 37 2.98 -3.44 10.62
CA TYR A 37 3.00 -4.81 11.17
C TYR A 37 1.66 -5.54 11.03
N ASN A 38 0.55 -4.86 11.32
CA ASN A 38 -0.76 -5.50 11.29
C ASN A 38 -1.17 -5.85 9.85
N LEU A 39 -0.98 -4.90 8.92
CA LEU A 39 -1.37 -5.07 7.53
C LEU A 39 -0.42 -6.02 6.79
N SER A 40 0.88 -6.03 7.10
CA SER A 40 1.78 -7.02 6.50
C SER A 40 1.37 -8.44 6.90
N TYR A 41 1.03 -8.65 8.18
CA TYR A 41 0.54 -9.93 8.67
C TYR A 41 -0.76 -10.35 7.96
N GLU A 42 -1.78 -9.49 8.00
CA GLU A 42 -3.09 -9.78 7.42
C GLU A 42 -3.00 -10.06 5.91
N LEU A 43 -2.35 -9.17 5.15
CA LEU A 43 -2.34 -9.22 3.69
C LEU A 43 -1.45 -10.36 3.17
N ALA A 44 -0.27 -10.56 3.75
CA ALA A 44 0.62 -11.65 3.34
C ALA A 44 0.03 -13.02 3.69
N THR A 45 -0.63 -13.15 4.85
CA THR A 45 -1.33 -14.38 5.24
C THR A 45 -2.47 -14.68 4.27
N ALA A 46 -3.28 -13.67 3.90
CA ALA A 46 -4.35 -13.85 2.92
C ALA A 46 -3.83 -14.35 1.56
N VAL A 47 -2.68 -13.87 1.10
CA VAL A 47 -2.03 -14.37 -0.12
C VAL A 47 -1.54 -15.82 0.05
N LYS A 48 -0.91 -16.13 1.18
CA LYS A 48 -0.35 -17.45 1.50
C LYS A 48 -1.42 -18.53 1.65
N GLU A 49 -2.54 -18.18 2.28
CA GLU A 49 -3.62 -19.11 2.61
C GLU A 49 -4.69 -19.21 1.51
N ALA A 50 -4.60 -18.42 0.44
CA ALA A 50 -5.50 -18.50 -0.70
C ALA A 50 -5.54 -19.91 -1.31
N THR A 51 -6.73 -20.48 -1.42
CA THR A 51 -6.94 -21.86 -1.87
C THR A 51 -7.38 -21.95 -3.31
N THR A 52 -7.94 -20.86 -3.84
CA THR A 52 -8.33 -20.73 -5.23
C THR A 52 -7.50 -19.67 -5.95
N TYR A 53 -7.46 -19.76 -7.29
CA TYR A 53 -6.79 -18.77 -8.11
C TYR A 53 -7.40 -17.38 -7.98
N GLU A 54 -8.73 -17.30 -7.86
CA GLU A 54 -9.47 -16.05 -7.71
C GLU A 54 -9.14 -15.38 -6.37
N GLU A 55 -9.14 -16.15 -5.27
CA GLU A 55 -8.69 -15.68 -3.94
C GLU A 55 -7.24 -15.16 -3.98
N PHE A 56 -6.34 -15.90 -4.63
CA PHE A 56 -4.94 -15.50 -4.75
C PHE A 56 -4.79 -14.19 -5.53
N GLN A 57 -5.53 -14.02 -6.64
CA GLN A 57 -5.49 -12.81 -7.43
C GLN A 57 -6.00 -11.60 -6.64
N GLU A 58 -7.11 -11.75 -5.93
CA GLU A 58 -7.69 -10.68 -5.10
C GLU A 58 -6.75 -10.30 -3.95
N ALA A 59 -6.26 -11.28 -3.18
CA ALA A 59 -5.33 -11.05 -2.09
C ALA A 59 -4.02 -10.40 -2.57
N SER A 60 -3.48 -10.87 -3.71
CA SER A 60 -2.27 -10.32 -4.30
C SER A 60 -2.45 -8.88 -4.77
N LEU A 61 -3.62 -8.55 -5.34
CA LEU A 61 -3.95 -7.18 -5.73
C LEU A 61 -4.07 -6.27 -4.52
N ASN A 62 -4.71 -6.76 -3.44
CA ASN A 62 -4.86 -6.01 -2.21
C ASN A 62 -3.50 -5.73 -1.55
N LEU A 63 -2.65 -6.75 -1.41
CA LEU A 63 -1.28 -6.59 -0.89
C LEU A 63 -0.49 -5.54 -1.67
N LYS A 64 -0.49 -5.60 -3.01
CA LYS A 64 0.19 -4.62 -3.87
C LYS A 64 -0.36 -3.21 -3.73
N SER A 65 -1.67 -3.08 -3.51
CA SER A 65 -2.32 -1.78 -3.35
C SER A 65 -1.88 -1.11 -2.04
N TYR A 66 -1.77 -1.88 -0.95
CA TYR A 66 -1.24 -1.41 0.33
C TYR A 66 0.28 -1.18 0.29
N GLU A 67 1.04 -2.00 -0.44
CA GLU A 67 2.47 -1.77 -0.68
C GLU A 67 2.69 -0.38 -1.30
N GLU A 68 1.93 -0.06 -2.36
CA GLU A 68 2.00 1.24 -3.02
C GLU A 68 1.51 2.38 -2.10
N ALA A 69 0.49 2.14 -1.28
CA ALA A 69 0.01 3.11 -0.30
C ALA A 69 1.08 3.42 0.75
N PHE A 70 1.73 2.41 1.33
CA PHE A 70 2.86 2.61 2.25
C PHE A 70 4.01 3.33 1.55
N ARG A 71 4.37 2.94 0.32
CA ARG A 71 5.46 3.57 -0.44
C ARG A 71 5.23 5.06 -0.70
N THR A 72 3.99 5.44 -1.01
CA THR A 72 3.65 6.79 -1.48
C THR A 72 3.17 7.74 -0.37
N GLN A 73 2.44 7.23 0.62
CA GLN A 73 1.85 8.06 1.69
C GLN A 73 2.79 8.19 2.89
N ILE A 74 3.50 7.12 3.27
CA ILE A 74 4.34 7.08 4.48
C ILE A 74 5.82 7.05 4.13
N GLY A 75 6.23 6.10 3.30
CA GLY A 75 7.62 5.82 2.94
C GLY A 75 8.46 5.36 4.14
N GLY A 76 9.79 5.54 4.01
CA GLY A 76 10.74 5.37 5.10
C GLY A 76 10.71 3.99 5.77
N GLU A 77 10.87 4.00 7.09
CA GLU A 77 10.99 2.79 7.91
C GLU A 77 9.73 1.91 7.87
N SER A 78 8.53 2.49 7.89
CA SER A 78 7.30 1.70 7.88
C SER A 78 7.04 0.99 6.56
N TYR A 79 7.44 1.58 5.43
CA TYR A 79 7.42 0.87 4.16
C TYR A 79 8.39 -0.32 4.16
N LEU A 80 9.60 -0.16 4.72
CA LEU A 80 10.57 -1.25 4.83
C LEU A 80 10.07 -2.37 5.74
N ILE A 81 9.52 -2.04 6.92
CA ILE A 81 8.90 -3.02 7.83
C ILE A 81 7.79 -3.79 7.11
N PHE A 82 6.89 -3.09 6.40
CA PHE A 82 5.82 -3.74 5.65
C PHE A 82 6.37 -4.76 4.65
N LEU A 83 7.41 -4.41 3.89
CA LEU A 83 8.05 -5.31 2.92
C LEU A 83 8.73 -6.51 3.59
N GLU A 84 9.51 -6.26 4.65
CA GLU A 84 10.28 -7.29 5.35
C GLU A 84 9.34 -8.33 6.01
N GLU A 85 8.30 -7.88 6.68
CA GLU A 85 7.29 -8.74 7.32
C GLU A 85 6.47 -9.51 6.28
N CYS A 86 6.02 -8.85 5.20
CA CYS A 86 5.36 -9.56 4.10
C CYS A 86 6.25 -10.66 3.52
N ASN A 87 7.53 -10.36 3.29
CA ASN A 87 8.48 -11.31 2.74
C ASN A 87 8.76 -12.46 3.71
N ALA A 88 8.83 -12.21 5.01
CA ALA A 88 8.99 -13.26 6.02
C ALA A 88 7.83 -14.27 5.98
N ILE A 89 6.58 -13.77 5.91
CA ILE A 89 5.38 -14.61 5.91
C ILE A 89 5.26 -15.42 4.62
N LEU A 90 5.48 -14.79 3.46
CA LEU A 90 5.32 -15.41 2.15
C LEU A 90 6.37 -16.49 1.85
N ASN A 91 7.53 -16.45 2.53
CA ASN A 91 8.63 -17.41 2.31
C ASN A 91 8.81 -18.43 3.44
N GLU A 92 7.94 -18.41 4.46
CA GLU A 92 7.87 -19.45 5.50
C GLU A 92 7.15 -20.71 4.98
#